data_AF-A0A2J8ADC7-F1
#
_entry.id   AF-A0A2J8ADC7-F1
#
_cell.length_a   1.000
_cell.length_b   1.000
_cell.length_c   1.000
_cell.angle_alpha   90.00
_cell.angle_beta   90.00
_cell.angle_gamma   90.00
#
_symmetry.space_group_name_H-M   'P 1'
#
loop_
_entity.id
_entity.type
_entity.pdbx_description
1 polymer ?
#
loop_
_entity_poly.entity_id
_entity_poly.type
_entity_poly.pdbx_seq_one_letter_code
_entity_poly.pdbx_strand_id
1 'polypeptide(L)'
;MGSFNAQLTPQPASAAADDGRFYTAHILKAFEYASRMGAHVVSCSFGPERPNMAPTPQQVQDAVNETNLYAAQLAPMVARNMLIVAAAGNDETDLDRLDSYNTTYNPCFMASRPEFRDNMLCVMATDNQDSRYSEIVANKPTGSNYGRKYVNIAAPGRQILSTVPSIAETNQTLYNYKDGTSMATPLVAGVGALVLSVLGEQGSAGGSRNYFLGKEARRILVESARTVPGVDLPVSTGAIVNAASAVQRAAAALKGITGQGLPLGLMGQPSTAPPP
;
A
#
# COMPACT_ATOMS: atom_id res chain seq x y z
N MET A 1 27.01 -2.73 8.85
CA MET A 1 25.64 -2.26 9.14
C MET A 1 25.24 -1.36 7.99
N GLY A 2 24.30 -1.79 7.14
CA GLY A 2 23.82 -0.96 6.03
C GLY A 2 22.96 0.17 6.58
N SER A 3 23.20 1.40 6.12
CA SER A 3 22.37 2.55 6.45
C SER A 3 21.02 2.42 5.73
N PHE A 4 19.92 2.42 6.49
CA PHE A 4 18.58 2.53 5.91
C PHE A 4 18.37 3.96 5.40
N ASN A 5 18.22 4.13 4.09
CA ASN A 5 17.94 5.41 3.43
C ASN A 5 16.63 5.32 2.63
N ALA A 6 15.48 5.27 3.33
CA ALA A 6 14.21 5.58 2.69
C ALA A 6 14.04 7.10 2.68
N GLN A 7 14.10 7.71 1.50
CA GLN A 7 13.80 9.13 1.33
C GLN A 7 12.30 9.29 1.09
N LEU A 8 11.64 10.08 1.95
CA LEU A 8 10.28 10.51 1.69
C LEU A 8 10.32 11.66 0.68
N THR A 9 9.52 11.54 -0.37
CA THR A 9 9.28 12.64 -1.31
C THR A 9 7.92 13.25 -0.98
N PRO A 10 7.85 14.26 -0.10
CA PRO A 10 6.58 14.93 0.19
C PRO A 10 6.07 15.64 -1.06
N GLN A 11 4.75 15.57 -1.26
CA GLN A 11 4.08 16.29 -2.34
C GLN A 11 4.13 17.80 -2.04
N PRO A 12 4.46 18.66 -3.02
CA PRO A 12 4.49 20.11 -2.82
C PRO A 12 3.10 20.72 -2.59
N ALA A 13 2.03 19.99 -2.93
CA ALA A 13 0.66 20.28 -2.53
C ALA A 13 0.04 18.99 -1.98
N SER A 14 -0.49 19.03 -0.75
CA SER A 14 -1.18 17.90 -0.14
C SER A 14 -2.35 17.45 -1.03
N ALA A 15 -2.50 16.14 -1.25
CA ALA A 15 -3.68 15.61 -1.90
C ALA A 15 -4.95 15.75 -1.04
N ALA A 16 -4.75 15.94 0.27
CA ALA A 16 -5.80 16.28 1.23
C ALA A 16 -5.94 17.79 1.36
N ALA A 17 -7.18 18.28 1.41
CA ALA A 17 -7.50 19.59 1.94
C ALA A 17 -7.28 19.63 3.47
N ASP A 18 -7.30 20.82 4.06
CA ASP A 18 -7.07 21.03 5.50
C ASP A 18 -8.09 20.32 6.40
N ASP A 19 -9.26 19.97 5.85
CA ASP A 19 -10.32 19.18 6.51
C ASP A 19 -10.13 17.65 6.37
N GLY A 20 -9.03 17.21 5.77
CA GLY A 20 -8.70 15.79 5.55
C GLY A 20 -9.41 15.16 4.34
N ARG A 21 -10.20 15.91 3.56
CA ARG A 21 -10.82 15.40 2.34
C ARG A 21 -9.83 15.32 1.20
N PHE A 22 -9.89 14.24 0.44
CA PHE A 22 -9.11 14.07 -0.78
C PHE A 22 -10.02 14.27 -1.99
N TYR A 23 -9.55 15.06 -2.96
CA TYR A 23 -10.18 15.16 -4.26
C TYR A 23 -9.46 14.21 -5.22
N THR A 24 -10.21 13.39 -5.97
CA THR A 24 -9.64 12.44 -6.94
C THR A 24 -8.61 13.13 -7.84
N ALA A 25 -8.90 14.33 -8.37
CA ALA A 25 -7.97 15.10 -9.19
C ALA A 25 -6.62 15.41 -8.50
N HIS A 26 -6.60 15.65 -7.19
CA HIS A 26 -5.36 15.89 -6.43
C HIS A 26 -4.59 14.58 -6.21
N ILE A 27 -5.30 13.48 -5.94
CA ILE A 27 -4.70 12.15 -5.84
C ILE A 27 -4.00 11.78 -7.16
N LEU A 28 -4.66 12.01 -8.30
CA LEU A 28 -4.07 11.69 -9.61
C LEU A 28 -2.80 12.50 -9.87
N LYS A 29 -2.80 13.81 -9.55
CA LYS A 29 -1.59 14.65 -9.62
C LYS A 29 -0.48 14.17 -8.69
N ALA A 30 -0.83 13.67 -7.50
CA ALA A 30 0.15 13.12 -6.57
C ALA A 30 0.83 11.85 -7.11
N PHE A 31 0.08 10.97 -7.77
CA PHE A 31 0.66 9.80 -8.45
C PHE A 31 1.61 10.19 -9.59
N GLU A 32 1.24 11.18 -10.38
CA GLU A 32 2.09 11.72 -11.42
C GLU A 32 3.39 12.29 -10.83
N TYR A 33 3.29 13.10 -9.78
CA TYR A 33 4.46 13.67 -9.11
C TYR A 33 5.35 12.57 -8.52
N ALA A 34 4.79 11.60 -7.80
CA ALA A 34 5.56 10.50 -7.21
C ALA A 34 6.34 9.72 -8.28
N SER A 35 5.71 9.49 -9.43
CA SER A 35 6.34 8.87 -10.59
C SER A 35 7.49 9.74 -11.13
N ARG A 36 7.26 11.05 -11.33
CA ARG A 36 8.27 11.99 -11.84
C ARG A 36 9.48 12.11 -10.91
N MET A 37 9.27 12.05 -9.60
CA MET A 37 10.33 12.11 -8.59
C MET A 37 11.09 10.79 -8.41
N GLY A 38 10.70 9.73 -9.11
CA GLY A 38 11.40 8.45 -9.06
C GLY A 38 11.10 7.63 -7.79
N ALA A 39 9.91 7.78 -7.22
CA ALA A 39 9.49 6.96 -6.09
C ALA A 39 9.47 5.46 -6.48
N HIS A 40 9.87 4.59 -5.55
CA HIS A 40 9.83 3.14 -5.73
C HIS A 40 8.64 2.49 -4.99
N VAL A 41 8.16 3.16 -3.94
CA VAL A 41 7.01 2.76 -3.13
C VAL A 41 6.06 3.95 -3.02
N VAL A 42 4.76 3.72 -3.15
CA VAL A 42 3.71 4.70 -2.89
C VAL A 42 2.75 4.17 -1.83
N SER A 43 2.48 5.00 -0.81
CA SER A 43 1.59 4.69 0.31
C SER A 43 0.32 5.54 0.20
N CYS A 44 -0.82 4.88 0.01
CA CYS A 44 -2.13 5.48 -0.19
C CYS A 44 -3.00 5.28 1.06
N SER A 45 -2.94 6.23 2.00
CA SER A 45 -3.75 6.23 3.22
C SER A 45 -5.05 7.03 3.05
N PHE A 46 -5.79 6.76 1.97
CA PHE A 46 -7.05 7.41 1.62
C PHE A 46 -8.01 6.39 0.98
N GLY A 47 -9.29 6.75 0.94
CA GLY A 47 -10.38 5.99 0.34
C GLY A 47 -11.60 6.89 0.12
N PRO A 48 -12.74 6.34 -0.34
CA PRO A 48 -13.99 7.09 -0.37
C PRO A 48 -14.40 7.53 1.04
N GLU A 49 -15.19 8.60 1.15
CA GLU A 49 -15.67 9.14 2.44
C GLU A 49 -16.46 8.09 3.25
N ARG A 50 -17.19 7.22 2.55
CA ARG A 50 -17.91 6.09 3.12
C ARG A 50 -18.23 5.04 2.04
N PRO A 51 -18.36 3.76 2.39
CA PRO A 51 -18.88 2.74 1.48
C PRO A 51 -20.34 3.02 1.12
N ASN A 52 -20.71 2.76 -0.13
CA ASN A 52 -22.09 2.94 -0.61
C ASN A 52 -22.79 1.59 -0.79
N MET A 53 -23.52 1.15 0.24
CA MET A 53 -24.24 -0.14 0.24
C MET A 53 -25.61 -0.08 -0.47
N ALA A 54 -26.02 1.09 -0.96
CA ALA A 54 -27.28 1.27 -1.67
C ALA A 54 -27.15 2.34 -2.75
N PRO A 55 -26.26 2.13 -3.75
CA PRO A 55 -25.99 3.14 -4.75
C PRO A 55 -27.17 3.30 -5.72
N THR A 56 -27.39 4.54 -6.17
CA THR A 56 -28.24 4.78 -7.35
C THR A 56 -27.51 4.30 -8.62
N PRO A 57 -28.22 4.07 -9.74
CA PRO A 57 -27.57 3.73 -11.01
C PRO A 57 -26.50 4.74 -11.44
N GLN A 58 -26.71 6.03 -11.16
CA GLN A 58 -25.71 7.06 -11.43
C GLN A 58 -24.46 6.87 -10.56
N GLN A 59 -24.61 6.58 -9.27
CA GLN A 59 -23.47 6.36 -8.37
C GLN A 59 -22.67 5.10 -8.71
N VAL A 60 -23.33 4.07 -9.24
CA VAL A 60 -22.64 2.90 -9.82
C VAL A 60 -21.78 3.34 -11.01
N GLN A 61 -22.33 4.14 -11.93
CA GLN A 61 -21.58 4.65 -13.07
C GLN A 61 -20.41 5.55 -12.64
N ASP A 62 -20.61 6.39 -11.62
CA ASP A 62 -19.56 7.25 -11.06
C ASP A 62 -18.43 6.41 -10.45
N ALA A 63 -18.74 5.33 -9.73
CA ALA A 63 -17.75 4.40 -9.19
C ALA A 63 -16.95 3.68 -10.29
N VAL A 64 -17.59 3.30 -11.39
CA VAL A 64 -16.90 2.75 -12.57
C VAL A 64 -15.97 3.77 -13.20
N ASN A 65 -16.44 5.00 -13.39
CA ASN A 65 -15.64 6.10 -13.95
C ASN A 65 -14.42 6.40 -13.07
N GLU A 66 -14.62 6.50 -11.76
CA GLU A 66 -13.54 6.68 -10.80
C GLU A 66 -12.53 5.54 -10.87
N THR A 67 -12.99 4.29 -10.90
CA THR A 67 -12.11 3.11 -11.02
C THR A 67 -11.26 3.16 -12.29
N ASN A 68 -11.84 3.59 -13.42
CA ASN A 68 -11.09 3.76 -14.66
C ASN A 68 -10.03 4.87 -14.56
N LEU A 69 -10.31 5.96 -13.84
CA LEU A 69 -9.33 7.02 -13.58
C LEU A 69 -8.17 6.52 -12.72
N TYR A 70 -8.44 5.77 -11.65
CA TYR A 70 -7.39 5.14 -10.85
C TYR A 70 -6.55 4.16 -11.68
N ALA A 71 -7.19 3.30 -12.48
CA ALA A 71 -6.49 2.34 -13.33
C ALA A 71 -5.54 3.05 -14.31
N ALA A 72 -6.01 4.11 -14.98
CA ALA A 72 -5.21 4.88 -15.92
C ALA A 72 -3.97 5.52 -15.27
N GLN A 73 -4.08 5.98 -14.03
CA GLN A 73 -2.99 6.66 -13.31
C GLN A 73 -2.02 5.70 -12.62
N LEU A 74 -2.50 4.54 -12.16
CA LEU A 74 -1.65 3.51 -11.56
C LEU A 74 -0.90 2.69 -12.62
N ALA A 75 -1.44 2.56 -13.84
CA ALA A 75 -0.81 1.83 -14.94
C ALA A 75 0.67 2.20 -15.20
N PRO A 76 1.05 3.48 -15.39
CA PRO A 76 2.45 3.83 -15.60
C PRO A 76 3.36 3.51 -14.39
N MET A 77 2.82 3.58 -13.17
CA MET A 77 3.57 3.25 -11.95
C MET A 77 3.88 1.75 -11.88
N VAL A 78 2.87 0.91 -12.16
CA VAL A 78 3.03 -0.55 -12.21
C VAL A 78 3.86 -1.01 -13.40
N ALA A 79 3.76 -0.34 -14.55
CA ALA A 79 4.64 -0.58 -15.70
C ALA A 79 6.11 -0.30 -15.36
N ARG A 80 6.36 0.70 -14.51
CA ARG A 80 7.68 0.98 -13.92
C ARG A 80 8.02 0.08 -12.73
N ASN A 81 7.23 -0.95 -12.45
CA ASN A 81 7.44 -1.90 -11.37
C ASN A 81 7.58 -1.24 -9.98
N MET A 82 6.79 -0.20 -9.72
CA MET A 82 6.69 0.40 -8.39
C MET A 82 5.83 -0.48 -7.46
N LEU A 83 6.07 -0.41 -6.15
CA LEU A 83 5.19 -1.01 -5.14
C LEU A 83 4.13 0.02 -4.72
N ILE A 84 2.86 -0.38 -4.72
CA ILE A 84 1.75 0.48 -4.27
C ILE A 84 1.08 -0.19 -3.07
N VAL A 85 0.85 0.56 -2.00
CA VAL A 85 0.25 0.05 -0.76
C VAL A 85 -0.94 0.94 -0.41
N ALA A 86 -2.13 0.38 -0.32
CA ALA A 86 -3.38 1.09 -0.06
C ALA A 86 -4.02 0.68 1.26
N ALA A 87 -4.65 1.64 1.94
CA ALA A 87 -5.47 1.39 3.11
C ALA A 87 -6.79 0.69 2.75
N ALA A 88 -7.22 -0.26 3.58
CA ALA A 88 -8.54 -0.89 3.42
C ALA A 88 -9.70 0.05 3.81
N GLY A 89 -9.45 1.04 4.67
CA GLY A 89 -10.47 1.95 5.19
C GLY A 89 -10.92 1.64 6.61
N ASN A 90 -11.69 2.55 7.22
CA ASN A 90 -12.00 2.54 8.65
C ASN A 90 -13.52 2.47 8.95
N ASP A 91 -14.31 1.91 8.03
CA ASP A 91 -15.77 1.90 8.06
C ASP A 91 -16.38 0.61 8.64
N GLU A 92 -15.58 -0.26 9.26
CA GLU A 92 -15.95 -1.63 9.68
C GLU A 92 -16.65 -2.47 8.61
N THR A 93 -16.30 -2.24 7.35
CA THR A 93 -17.03 -2.79 6.21
C THR A 93 -16.35 -4.01 5.62
N ASP A 94 -17.16 -5.04 5.34
CA ASP A 94 -16.80 -6.16 4.47
C ASP A 94 -16.76 -5.69 3.00
N LEU A 95 -15.56 -5.57 2.46
CA LEU A 95 -15.29 -5.15 1.09
C LEU A 95 -15.67 -6.23 0.06
N ASP A 96 -15.69 -7.51 0.44
CA ASP A 96 -16.15 -8.58 -0.44
C ASP A 96 -17.66 -8.46 -0.66
N ARG A 97 -18.39 -8.06 0.40
CA ARG A 97 -19.82 -7.74 0.32
C ARG A 97 -20.07 -6.42 -0.41
N LEU A 98 -19.27 -5.39 -0.18
CA LEU A 98 -19.41 -4.09 -0.84
C LEU A 98 -19.47 -4.21 -2.37
N ASP A 99 -18.62 -5.06 -2.93
CA ASP A 99 -18.55 -5.35 -4.36
C ASP A 99 -19.87 -5.85 -4.96
N SER A 100 -20.69 -6.58 -4.18
CA SER A 100 -22.00 -7.08 -4.63
C SER A 100 -23.02 -5.97 -4.91
N TYR A 101 -22.75 -4.74 -4.44
CA TYR A 101 -23.55 -3.55 -4.71
C TYR A 101 -23.07 -2.76 -5.96
N ASN A 102 -22.12 -3.30 -6.73
CA ASN A 102 -21.51 -2.64 -7.89
C ASN A 102 -20.90 -1.26 -7.55
N THR A 103 -20.30 -1.15 -6.38
CA THR A 103 -19.53 0.04 -5.96
C THR A 103 -18.05 -0.34 -5.75
N THR A 104 -17.24 0.61 -5.29
CA THR A 104 -15.79 0.44 -5.17
C THR A 104 -15.27 1.01 -3.86
N TYR A 105 -14.08 0.58 -3.46
CA TYR A 105 -13.28 1.19 -2.40
C TYR A 105 -11.87 1.48 -2.93
N ASN A 106 -11.76 2.46 -3.83
CA ASN A 106 -10.49 2.81 -4.44
C ASN A 106 -9.59 3.60 -3.48
N PRO A 107 -8.25 3.40 -3.52
CA PRO A 107 -7.55 2.55 -4.46
C PRO A 107 -7.41 1.09 -3.99
N CYS A 108 -7.87 0.71 -2.78
CA CYS A 108 -7.76 -0.68 -2.27
C CYS A 108 -8.28 -1.72 -3.26
N PHE A 109 -9.44 -1.49 -3.89
CA PHE A 109 -10.03 -2.41 -4.88
C PHE A 109 -9.12 -2.67 -6.09
N MET A 110 -8.20 -1.75 -6.40
CA MET A 110 -7.26 -1.94 -7.49
C MET A 110 -6.31 -3.12 -7.23
N ALA A 111 -6.02 -3.44 -5.96
CA ALA A 111 -5.10 -4.51 -5.58
C ALA A 111 -5.56 -5.92 -5.97
N SER A 112 -6.84 -6.14 -6.27
CA SER A 112 -7.35 -7.44 -6.73
C SER A 112 -7.41 -7.57 -8.25
N ARG A 113 -7.22 -6.46 -9.00
CA ARG A 113 -7.32 -6.47 -10.45
C ARG A 113 -6.07 -7.09 -11.10
N PRO A 114 -6.22 -7.91 -12.17
CA PRO A 114 -5.12 -8.68 -12.75
C PRO A 114 -3.87 -7.86 -13.10
N GLU A 115 -4.08 -6.64 -13.57
CA GLU A 115 -3.01 -5.74 -14.00
C GLU A 115 -2.23 -5.10 -12.84
N PHE A 116 -2.78 -5.07 -11.62
CA PHE A 116 -2.15 -4.41 -10.46
C PHE A 116 -1.80 -5.36 -9.32
N ARG A 117 -2.43 -6.55 -9.24
CA ARG A 117 -2.33 -7.48 -8.10
C ARG A 117 -0.91 -7.92 -7.73
N ASP A 118 0.00 -7.89 -8.70
CA ASP A 118 1.40 -8.25 -8.50
C ASP A 118 2.22 -7.11 -7.91
N ASN A 119 1.80 -5.85 -8.06
CA ASN A 119 2.51 -4.66 -7.61
C ASN A 119 1.83 -3.93 -6.45
N MET A 120 0.59 -4.32 -6.13
CA MET A 120 -0.25 -3.59 -5.21
C MET A 120 -0.74 -4.46 -4.05
N LEU A 121 -0.83 -3.85 -2.87
CA LEU A 121 -1.40 -4.44 -1.66
C LEU A 121 -2.47 -3.54 -1.07
N CYS A 122 -3.57 -4.13 -0.61
CA CYS A 122 -4.51 -3.48 0.30
C CYS A 122 -4.32 -4.00 1.74
N VAL A 123 -4.33 -3.08 2.72
CA VAL A 123 -3.86 -3.32 4.09
C VAL A 123 -4.96 -3.12 5.13
N MET A 124 -5.21 -4.16 5.92
CA MET A 124 -6.06 -4.14 7.12
C MET A 124 -5.29 -3.63 8.34
N ALA A 125 -5.96 -2.94 9.26
CA ALA A 125 -5.42 -2.57 10.56
C ALA A 125 -5.72 -3.63 11.62
N THR A 126 -4.72 -3.88 12.47
CA THR A 126 -4.81 -4.73 13.67
C THR A 126 -4.59 -3.92 14.94
N ASP A 127 -5.09 -4.45 16.05
CA ASP A 127 -4.84 -3.92 17.38
C ASP A 127 -3.60 -4.54 18.06
N ASN A 128 -3.38 -4.19 19.32
CA ASN A 128 -2.26 -4.69 20.12
C ASN A 128 -2.40 -6.17 20.54
N GLN A 129 -3.53 -6.81 20.22
CA GLN A 129 -3.79 -8.24 20.43
C GLN A 129 -3.72 -9.00 19.10
N ASP A 130 -3.12 -8.40 18.07
CA ASP A 130 -3.03 -8.96 16.71
C ASP A 130 -4.42 -9.26 16.08
N SER A 131 -5.50 -8.69 16.61
CA SER A 131 -6.86 -8.87 16.11
C SER A 131 -7.25 -7.73 15.17
N ARG A 132 -8.27 -7.93 14.32
CA ARG A 132 -8.79 -6.83 13.47
C ARG A 132 -9.20 -5.66 14.37
N TYR A 133 -8.66 -4.48 14.10
CA TYR A 133 -9.04 -3.27 14.81
C TYR A 133 -10.53 -2.95 14.60
N SER A 134 -11.27 -2.83 15.70
CA SER A 134 -12.71 -2.59 15.75
C SER A 134 -13.07 -1.89 17.06
N GLU A 135 -13.79 -0.78 17.01
CA GLU A 135 -14.26 -0.04 18.19
C GLU A 135 -15.53 0.77 17.91
N ILE A 136 -16.11 1.37 18.96
CA ILE A 136 -17.23 2.31 18.83
C ILE A 136 -16.74 3.72 19.15
N VAL A 137 -16.82 4.64 18.18
CA VAL A 137 -16.50 6.07 18.36
C VAL A 137 -17.73 6.90 18.07
N ALA A 138 -18.12 7.78 18.99
CA ALA A 138 -19.28 8.66 18.83
C ALA A 138 -20.58 7.92 18.40
N ASN A 139 -20.85 6.76 19.02
CA ASN A 139 -21.98 5.88 18.71
C ASN A 139 -21.99 5.31 17.29
N LYS A 140 -20.82 5.22 16.64
CA LYS A 140 -20.65 4.59 15.34
C LYS A 140 -19.58 3.50 15.40
N PRO A 141 -19.83 2.31 14.83
CA PRO A 141 -18.77 1.34 14.59
C PRO A 141 -17.66 1.98 13.73
N THR A 142 -16.42 1.87 14.18
CA THR A 142 -15.24 2.42 13.53
C THR A 142 -14.11 1.42 13.69
N GLY A 143 -13.45 1.08 12.59
CA GLY A 143 -12.48 0.01 12.60
C GLY A 143 -12.13 -0.43 11.21
N SER A 144 -11.13 -1.30 11.10
CA SER A 144 -10.62 -1.71 9.79
C SER A 144 -11.71 -2.37 8.96
N ASN A 145 -11.85 -1.91 7.72
CA ASN A 145 -12.47 -2.68 6.65
C ASN A 145 -11.68 -3.98 6.41
N TYR A 146 -12.35 -4.97 5.87
CA TYR A 146 -11.84 -6.32 5.70
C TYR A 146 -12.46 -7.01 4.48
N GLY A 147 -11.94 -8.18 4.11
CA GLY A 147 -12.44 -8.94 2.96
C GLY A 147 -11.29 -9.72 2.32
N ARG A 148 -11.44 -11.04 2.17
CA ARG A 148 -10.36 -11.91 1.68
C ARG A 148 -10.12 -11.74 0.18
N LYS A 149 -11.11 -11.26 -0.57
CA LYS A 149 -10.97 -10.99 -2.00
C LYS A 149 -10.17 -9.71 -2.26
N TYR A 150 -10.39 -8.68 -1.47
CA TYR A 150 -9.83 -7.34 -1.74
C TYR A 150 -8.70 -6.94 -0.81
N VAL A 151 -8.68 -7.38 0.44
CA VAL A 151 -7.67 -7.01 1.43
C VAL A 151 -6.60 -8.08 1.51
N ASN A 152 -5.34 -7.71 1.30
CA ASN A 152 -4.29 -8.69 1.10
C ASN A 152 -3.63 -9.14 2.41
N ILE A 153 -3.22 -8.17 3.23
CA ILE A 153 -2.36 -8.37 4.40
C ILE A 153 -2.80 -7.46 5.55
N ALA A 154 -2.46 -7.82 6.78
CA ALA A 154 -2.70 -7.01 7.95
C ALA A 154 -1.41 -6.34 8.48
N ALA A 155 -1.55 -5.21 9.17
CA ALA A 155 -0.46 -4.58 9.91
C ALA A 155 -0.98 -3.83 11.15
N PRO A 156 -0.13 -3.51 12.14
CA PRO A 156 -0.53 -2.73 13.31
C PRO A 156 -1.15 -1.40 12.92
N GLY A 157 -2.31 -1.08 13.48
CA GLY A 157 -3.04 0.15 13.16
C GLY A 157 -3.79 0.78 14.33
N ARG A 158 -3.77 0.20 15.53
CA ARG A 158 -4.30 0.81 16.76
C ARG A 158 -3.17 1.28 17.66
N GLN A 159 -3.35 2.45 18.28
CA GLN A 159 -2.43 3.07 19.23
C GLN A 159 -1.02 3.21 18.64
N ILE A 160 -0.94 3.72 17.41
CA ILE A 160 0.34 3.93 16.73
C ILE A 160 0.83 5.34 17.04
N LEU A 161 1.93 5.44 17.80
CA LEU A 161 2.60 6.70 18.07
C LEU A 161 3.34 7.17 16.81
N SER A 162 3.05 8.38 16.34
CA SER A 162 3.75 8.98 15.20
C SER A 162 3.91 10.48 15.36
N THR A 163 4.70 11.09 14.48
CA THR A 163 4.89 12.53 14.41
C THR A 163 3.60 13.22 13.98
N VAL A 164 3.33 14.38 14.58
CA VAL A 164 2.26 15.30 14.15
C VAL A 164 2.85 16.69 13.92
N PRO A 165 2.23 17.53 13.07
CA PRO A 165 2.72 18.88 12.81
C PRO A 165 2.96 19.65 14.11
N SER A 166 4.11 20.34 14.21
CA SER A 166 4.40 21.21 15.33
C SER A 166 3.38 22.35 15.39
N ILE A 167 2.95 22.75 16.59
CA ILE A 167 2.26 24.05 16.74
C ILE A 167 3.25 25.15 16.37
N ALA A 168 2.84 26.02 15.43
CA ALA A 168 3.72 26.96 14.73
C ALA A 168 4.47 27.90 15.69
N GLU A 169 3.96 28.13 16.89
CA GLU A 169 4.58 29.03 17.86
C GLU A 169 5.73 28.40 18.66
N THR A 170 5.88 27.07 18.72
CA THR A 170 6.82 26.43 19.66
C THR A 170 8.00 25.71 19.01
N ASN A 171 7.95 25.48 17.69
CA ASN A 171 8.94 24.68 16.94
C ASN A 171 9.25 23.30 17.60
N GLN A 172 8.34 22.77 18.42
CA GLN A 172 8.48 21.49 19.10
C GLN A 172 8.04 20.36 18.16
N THR A 173 8.85 19.30 18.07
CA THR A 173 8.41 18.05 17.45
C THR A 173 7.35 17.41 18.35
N LEU A 174 6.14 17.25 17.82
CA LEU A 174 5.02 16.67 18.55
C LEU A 174 4.79 15.22 18.13
N TYR A 175 4.34 14.41 19.08
CA TYR A 175 3.95 13.02 18.88
C TYR A 175 2.54 12.80 19.39
N ASN A 176 1.77 11.99 18.67
CA ASN A 176 0.45 11.58 19.13
C ASN A 176 0.11 10.16 18.67
N TYR A 177 -0.72 9.49 19.44
CA TYR A 177 -1.29 8.21 19.05
C TYR A 177 -2.39 8.42 18.01
N LYS A 178 -2.37 7.61 16.96
CA LYS A 178 -3.42 7.57 15.93
C LYS A 178 -3.81 6.13 15.60
N ASP A 179 -4.99 6.00 15.02
CA ASP A 179 -5.64 4.73 14.74
C ASP A 179 -6.11 4.64 13.28
N GLY A 180 -6.22 3.41 12.79
CA GLY A 180 -6.81 3.07 11.51
C GLY A 180 -5.84 2.47 10.51
N THR A 181 -6.39 2.05 9.36
CA THR A 181 -5.63 1.52 8.22
C THR A 181 -4.63 2.54 7.69
N SER A 182 -4.87 3.84 7.91
CA SER A 182 -3.93 4.90 7.55
C SER A 182 -2.58 4.81 8.27
N MET A 183 -2.52 4.13 9.43
CA MET A 183 -1.28 3.86 10.17
C MET A 183 -0.68 2.50 9.78
N ALA A 184 -1.52 1.52 9.46
CA ALA A 184 -1.10 0.21 8.99
C ALA A 184 -0.42 0.27 7.60
N THR A 185 -0.98 1.05 6.67
CA THR A 185 -0.47 1.22 5.30
C THR A 185 0.99 1.69 5.24
N PRO A 186 1.40 2.79 5.90
CA PRO A 186 2.79 3.25 5.86
C PRO A 186 3.75 2.28 6.55
N LEU A 187 3.30 1.47 7.52
CA LEU A 187 4.13 0.40 8.08
C LEU A 187 4.45 -0.67 7.04
N VAL A 188 3.44 -1.15 6.29
CA VAL A 188 3.66 -2.11 5.18
C VAL A 188 4.53 -1.49 4.09
N ALA A 189 4.29 -0.23 3.73
CA ALA A 189 5.11 0.49 2.75
C ALA A 189 6.58 0.60 3.21
N GLY A 190 6.82 0.87 4.49
CA GLY A 190 8.15 0.91 5.09
C GLY A 190 8.87 -0.44 5.04
N VAL A 191 8.16 -1.54 5.33
CA VAL A 191 8.73 -2.89 5.14
C VAL A 191 9.01 -3.19 3.66
N GLY A 192 8.14 -2.75 2.75
CA GLY A 192 8.39 -2.82 1.31
C GLY A 192 9.67 -2.09 0.90
N ALA A 193 9.89 -0.89 1.45
CA ALA A 193 11.11 -0.13 1.22
C ALA A 193 12.37 -0.84 1.78
N LEU A 194 12.28 -1.48 2.95
CA LEU A 194 13.37 -2.33 3.50
C LEU A 194 13.70 -3.51 2.58
N VAL A 195 12.67 -4.17 2.03
CA VAL A 195 12.88 -5.26 1.06
C VAL A 195 13.55 -4.74 -0.20
N LEU A 196 13.05 -3.63 -0.76
CA LEU A 196 13.63 -3.02 -1.96
C LEU A 196 15.07 -2.55 -1.74
N SER A 197 15.42 -2.02 -0.57
CA SER A 197 16.80 -1.59 -0.29
C SER A 197 17.77 -2.77 -0.35
N VAL A 198 17.36 -3.94 0.13
CA VAL A 198 18.16 -5.17 0.03
C VAL A 198 18.26 -5.64 -1.42
N LEU A 199 17.14 -5.78 -2.11
CA LEU A 199 17.12 -6.29 -3.49
C LEU A 199 17.85 -5.37 -4.47
N GLY A 200 17.63 -4.07 -4.37
CA GLY A 200 18.08 -3.09 -5.35
C GLY A 200 19.54 -2.66 -5.19
N GLU A 201 20.16 -2.87 -4.03
CA GLU A 201 21.61 -2.66 -3.86
C GLU A 201 22.45 -3.63 -4.68
N GLN A 202 21.94 -4.83 -4.97
CA GLN A 202 22.65 -5.90 -5.67
C GLN A 202 22.35 -5.99 -7.17
N GLY A 203 21.47 -5.12 -7.69
CA GLY A 203 21.18 -4.93 -9.12
C GLY A 203 21.18 -6.22 -9.95
N SER A 204 20.06 -6.97 -9.89
CA SER A 204 19.65 -8.01 -10.85
C SER A 204 20.79 -8.74 -11.56
N ALA A 205 21.43 -9.71 -10.92
CA ALA A 205 22.50 -10.54 -11.50
C ALA A 205 23.45 -9.77 -12.46
N GLY A 206 24.21 -8.80 -11.93
CA GLY A 206 25.36 -8.22 -12.62
C GLY A 206 25.25 -6.78 -13.13
N GLY A 207 24.35 -5.93 -12.59
CA GLY A 207 24.15 -4.56 -13.06
C GLY A 207 24.02 -3.49 -11.98
N SER A 208 23.95 -2.22 -12.43
CA SER A 208 23.70 -1.01 -11.62
C SER A 208 22.50 -1.14 -10.67
N ARG A 209 22.52 -0.41 -9.55
CA ARG A 209 21.44 -0.40 -8.55
C ARG A 209 20.06 -0.18 -9.19
N ASN A 210 19.08 -1.01 -8.84
CA ASN A 210 17.70 -0.91 -9.34
C ASN A 210 16.68 -1.23 -8.24
N TYR A 211 15.90 -0.23 -7.83
CA TYR A 211 14.89 -0.37 -6.78
C TYR A 211 13.45 -0.47 -7.32
N PHE A 212 13.26 -0.49 -8.65
CA PHE A 212 11.97 -0.74 -9.31
C PHE A 212 11.67 -2.25 -9.35
N LEU A 213 11.51 -2.84 -8.17
CA LEU A 213 11.30 -4.28 -7.96
C LEU A 213 9.99 -4.56 -7.19
N GLY A 214 8.97 -3.74 -7.43
CA GLY A 214 7.70 -3.75 -6.70
C GLY A 214 6.99 -5.10 -6.69
N LYS A 215 7.00 -5.84 -7.82
CA LYS A 215 6.44 -7.20 -7.90
C LYS A 215 7.09 -8.15 -6.90
N GLU A 216 8.41 -8.14 -6.88
CA GLU A 216 9.19 -9.01 -6.01
C GLU A 216 9.05 -8.59 -4.53
N ALA A 217 9.04 -7.29 -4.26
CA ALA A 217 8.80 -6.78 -2.91
C ALA A 217 7.40 -7.18 -2.40
N ARG A 218 6.35 -7.01 -3.22
CA ARG A 218 4.98 -7.44 -2.89
C ARG A 218 4.91 -8.93 -2.60
N ARG A 219 5.54 -9.76 -3.44
CA ARG A 219 5.62 -11.21 -3.25
C ARG A 219 6.26 -11.56 -1.90
N ILE A 220 7.43 -10.99 -1.61
CA ILE A 220 8.15 -11.21 -0.35
C ILE A 220 7.32 -10.77 0.86
N LEU A 221 6.66 -9.60 0.80
CA LEU A 221 5.80 -9.11 1.89
C LEU A 221 4.70 -10.11 2.23
N VAL A 222 4.05 -10.70 1.22
CA VAL A 222 2.97 -11.67 1.41
C VAL A 222 3.49 -13.04 1.88
N GLU A 223 4.56 -13.57 1.28
CA GLU A 223 5.12 -14.87 1.66
C GLU A 223 5.85 -14.87 3.01
N SER A 224 6.29 -13.70 3.47
CA SER A 224 6.93 -13.53 4.77
C SER A 224 5.95 -13.27 5.91
N ALA A 225 4.68 -12.98 5.59
CA ALA A 225 3.67 -12.63 6.58
C ALA A 225 3.49 -13.75 7.62
N ARG A 226 3.20 -13.37 8.86
CA ARG A 226 3.04 -14.26 10.00
C ARG A 226 1.56 -14.46 10.31
N THR A 227 1.11 -15.71 10.40
CA THR A 227 -0.20 -16.05 10.95
C THR A 227 -0.19 -15.98 12.49
N VAL A 228 -1.36 -15.71 13.06
CA VAL A 228 -1.52 -15.59 14.51
C VAL A 228 -2.38 -16.78 14.97
N PRO A 229 -1.83 -17.72 15.76
CA PRO A 229 -2.60 -18.88 16.21
C PRO A 229 -3.88 -18.47 16.94
N GLY A 230 -5.02 -19.04 16.52
CA GLY A 230 -6.31 -18.78 17.14
C GLY A 230 -6.98 -17.46 16.76
N VAL A 231 -6.37 -16.64 15.88
CA VAL A 231 -6.97 -15.39 15.39
C VAL A 231 -7.29 -15.51 13.91
N ASP A 232 -8.56 -15.30 13.57
CA ASP A 232 -8.98 -15.21 12.17
C ASP A 232 -8.85 -13.77 11.66
N LEU A 233 -7.91 -13.55 10.75
CA LEU A 233 -7.74 -12.27 10.07
C LEU A 233 -8.42 -12.35 8.70
N PRO A 234 -9.50 -11.59 8.45
CA PRO A 234 -10.24 -11.59 7.19
C PRO A 234 -9.52 -10.85 6.06
N VAL A 235 -8.30 -11.28 5.75
CA VAL A 235 -7.45 -10.84 4.63
C VAL A 235 -6.98 -12.07 3.86
N SER A 236 -6.58 -11.91 2.60
CA SER A 236 -6.22 -13.03 1.73
C SER A 236 -5.12 -13.94 2.29
N THR A 237 -4.17 -13.38 3.05
CA THR A 237 -3.08 -14.14 3.68
C THR A 237 -3.44 -14.74 5.03
N GLY A 238 -4.52 -14.27 5.66
CA GLY A 238 -4.80 -14.54 7.08
C GLY A 238 -3.67 -14.10 8.03
N ALA A 239 -2.81 -13.16 7.61
CA ALA A 239 -1.53 -12.91 8.25
C ALA A 239 -1.15 -11.42 8.37
N ILE A 240 -0.29 -11.14 9.33
CA ILE A 240 0.29 -9.82 9.63
C ILE A 240 1.67 -9.69 8.98
N VAL A 241 2.00 -8.52 8.45
CA VAL A 241 3.34 -8.22 7.91
C VAL A 241 4.44 -8.54 8.92
N ASN A 242 5.55 -9.14 8.44
CA ASN A 242 6.69 -9.51 9.27
C ASN A 242 7.99 -8.95 8.67
N ALA A 243 8.48 -7.83 9.22
CA ALA A 243 9.65 -7.14 8.69
C ALA A 243 10.92 -7.99 8.71
N ALA A 244 11.15 -8.75 9.78
CA ALA A 244 12.34 -9.57 9.92
C ALA A 244 12.37 -10.70 8.87
N SER A 245 11.27 -11.43 8.72
CA SER A 245 11.16 -12.49 7.71
C SER A 245 11.23 -11.94 6.28
N ALA A 246 10.64 -10.76 6.03
CA ALA A 246 10.68 -10.10 4.73
C ALA A 246 12.12 -9.77 4.31
N VAL A 247 12.91 -9.13 5.19
CA VAL A 247 14.31 -8.79 4.93
C VAL A 247 15.18 -10.04 4.77
N GLN A 248 14.96 -11.07 5.59
CA GLN A 248 15.69 -12.35 5.47
C GLN A 248 15.42 -13.02 4.12
N ARG A 249 14.15 -13.05 3.67
CA ARG A 249 13.78 -13.61 2.37
C ARG A 249 14.35 -12.79 1.21
N ALA A 250 14.36 -11.47 1.31
CA ALA A 250 15.01 -10.60 0.31
C ALA A 250 16.50 -10.92 0.18
N ALA A 251 17.21 -11.07 1.32
CA ALA A 251 18.62 -11.45 1.32
C ALA A 251 18.86 -12.87 0.78
N ALA A 252 17.94 -13.81 1.03
CA ALA A 252 18.03 -15.18 0.51
C ALA A 252 17.77 -15.25 -1.00
N ALA A 253 16.82 -14.47 -1.52
CA ALA A 253 16.54 -14.39 -2.96
C ALA A 253 17.81 -14.00 -3.75
N LEU A 254 18.61 -13.09 -3.20
CA LEU A 254 19.91 -12.70 -3.78
C LEU A 254 20.92 -13.84 -3.80
N LYS A 255 20.99 -14.67 -2.75
CA LYS A 255 21.90 -15.83 -2.67
C LYS A 255 21.49 -16.96 -3.62
N GLY A 256 20.18 -17.16 -3.81
CA GLY A 256 19.66 -18.12 -4.80
C GLY A 256 20.02 -17.73 -6.24
N ILE A 257 20.02 -16.43 -6.55
CA ILE A 257 20.41 -15.87 -7.85
C ILE A 257 21.91 -16.10 -8.15
N THR A 258 22.77 -16.20 -7.13
CA THR A 258 24.21 -16.50 -7.33
C THR A 258 24.51 -17.99 -7.58
N GLY A 259 23.56 -18.90 -7.30
CA GLY A 259 23.75 -20.35 -7.43
C GLY A 259 22.99 -21.00 -8.59
N GLN A 260 21.95 -20.36 -9.11
CA GLN A 260 21.20 -20.78 -10.28
C GLN A 260 20.91 -19.53 -11.11
N GLY A 261 21.43 -19.45 -12.34
CA GLY A 261 21.21 -18.30 -13.21
C GLY A 261 19.74 -17.90 -13.30
N LEU A 262 19.48 -16.60 -13.44
CA LEU A 262 18.13 -16.02 -13.45
C LEU A 262 17.18 -16.80 -14.37
N PRO A 263 15.96 -17.17 -13.91
CA PRO A 263 14.93 -17.59 -14.84
C PRO A 263 14.63 -16.44 -15.81
N LEU A 264 14.61 -16.74 -17.11
CA LEU A 264 14.51 -15.80 -18.23
C LEU A 264 13.33 -14.80 -18.18
N GLY A 265 12.38 -14.95 -17.25
CA GLY A 265 11.21 -14.07 -17.11
C GLY A 265 11.44 -12.75 -16.38
N LEU A 266 12.63 -12.51 -15.80
CA LEU A 266 12.97 -11.28 -15.06
C LEU A 266 13.73 -10.23 -15.88
N MET A 267 14.07 -10.51 -17.14
CA MET A 267 14.66 -9.52 -18.04
C MET A 267 13.56 -8.65 -18.63
N GLY A 268 13.23 -7.54 -17.94
CA GLY A 268 12.48 -6.46 -18.56
C GLY A 268 13.23 -5.99 -19.81
N GLN A 269 12.55 -6.02 -20.96
CA GLN A 269 13.10 -5.49 -22.21
C GLN A 269 13.49 -4.01 -22.02
N PRO A 270 14.62 -3.55 -22.59
CA PRO A 270 14.99 -2.14 -22.52
C PRO A 270 13.91 -1.28 -23.15
N SER A 271 13.39 -0.32 -22.37
CA SER A 271 12.48 0.72 -22.85
C SER A 271 13.19 1.54 -23.93
N THR A 272 12.82 1.34 -25.20
CA THR A 272 13.21 2.24 -26.29
C THR A 272 12.44 3.56 -26.14
N ALA A 273 13.14 4.66 -25.86
CA ALA A 273 12.56 5.99 -25.87
C ALA A 273 12.01 6.33 -27.27
N PRO A 274 10.87 7.04 -27.39
CA PRO A 274 10.40 7.51 -28.67
C PRO A 274 11.28 8.70 -29.16
N PRO A 275 11.51 8.82 -30.49
CA PRO A 275 12.34 9.87 -31.09
C PRO A 275 11.70 11.26 -30.99
N PRO A 276 12.48 12.35 -31.20
CA PRO A 276 12.17 13.71 -30.73
C PRO A 276 10.94 14.36 -31.36
#